data_AF-A0A7W1TFG6-F1
#
_entry.id   AF-A0A7W1TFG6-F1
#
_cell.length_a   1.000
_cell.length_b   1.000
_cell.length_c   1.000
_cell.angle_alpha   90.00
_cell.angle_beta   90.00
_cell.angle_gamma   90.00
#
_symmetry.space_group_name_H-M   'P 1'
#
loop_
_entity.id
_entity.type
_entity.pdbx_description
1 polymer ?
#
loop_
_entity_poly.entity_id
_entity_poly.type
_entity_poly.pdbx_seq_one_letter_code
_entity_poly.pdbx_strand_id
1 'polypeptide(L)'
;GMLATFGGLPSQVDAGKPLYGDDVGVKADDIPVLFNALLAAHNQAPLAGTYLDRRDGESAAALLRRVHALLRTSLEAGIPVVASIRSFAALRAAPAAGRGGEPGKAGGNAPATVPVGGPEEFSWSGIGAHVVLIVAVPRVLETWQGGFAVRYADPWIGALAEGYVRSEERRGFMAVKGAGETGFAWKDNAFVQLDAPGLDLGTSRLPWYERSFFTLNYAVGRFPNAP
;
A
#
# COMPACT_ATOMS: atom_id res chain seq x y z
N GLY A 1 -3.83 20.23 15.08
CA GLY A 1 -3.47 18.81 14.86
C GLY A 1 -2.59 18.68 13.64
N MET A 2 -1.85 17.57 13.49
CA MET A 2 -0.89 17.36 12.39
C MET A 2 -1.49 17.66 11.01
N LEU A 3 -2.66 17.10 10.69
CA LEU A 3 -3.32 17.30 9.39
C LEU A 3 -3.74 18.75 9.15
N ALA A 4 -4.25 19.45 10.17
CA ALA A 4 -4.59 20.87 10.05
C ALA A 4 -3.37 21.76 9.78
N THR A 5 -2.17 21.32 10.19
CA THR A 5 -0.93 22.10 10.06
C THR A 5 -0.19 21.77 8.76
N PHE A 6 -0.10 20.50 8.41
CA PHE A 6 0.74 20.02 7.31
C PHE A 6 -0.05 19.40 6.15
N GLY A 7 -1.33 19.08 6.33
CA GLY A 7 -2.15 18.44 5.30
C GLY A 7 -2.38 19.32 4.07
N GLY A 8 -2.37 20.65 4.24
CA GLY A 8 -2.55 21.62 3.16
C GLY A 8 -1.30 21.93 2.32
N LEU A 9 -0.16 21.30 2.62
CA LEU A 9 1.04 21.41 1.79
C LEU A 9 0.77 20.82 0.39
N PRO A 10 1.48 21.26 -0.67
CA PRO A 10 1.25 20.76 -2.02
C PRO A 10 1.67 19.30 -2.18
N SER A 11 0.81 18.49 -2.80
CA SER A 11 1.13 17.12 -3.21
C SER A 11 2.18 17.10 -4.31
N GLN A 12 3.11 16.14 -4.22
CA GLN A 12 4.09 15.85 -5.28
C GLN A 12 3.52 14.90 -6.34
N VAL A 13 2.45 14.17 -6.00
CA VAL A 13 1.80 13.17 -6.84
C VAL A 13 0.68 13.80 -7.68
N ASP A 14 -0.17 14.61 -7.03
CA ASP A 14 -1.34 15.22 -7.62
C ASP A 14 -1.15 16.74 -7.73
N ALA A 15 -0.73 17.20 -8.91
CA ALA A 15 -0.50 18.63 -9.17
C ALA A 15 -1.73 19.48 -8.81
N GLY A 16 -1.52 20.52 -7.99
CA GLY A 16 -2.56 21.43 -7.54
C GLY A 16 -3.47 20.91 -6.41
N LYS A 17 -3.20 19.70 -5.88
CA LYS A 17 -3.92 19.15 -4.71
C LYS A 17 -3.08 19.25 -3.43
N PRO A 18 -3.73 19.26 -2.25
CA PRO A 18 -3.03 19.15 -0.97
C PRO A 18 -2.48 17.73 -0.72
N LEU A 19 -1.51 17.59 0.19
CA LEU A 19 -0.96 16.30 0.64
C LEU A 19 -2.04 15.38 1.24
N TYR A 20 -3.03 15.97 1.91
CA TYR A 20 -4.15 15.26 2.51
C TYR A 20 -5.48 15.79 1.98
N GLY A 21 -6.35 14.88 1.56
CA GLY A 21 -7.77 15.16 1.32
C GLY A 21 -8.65 14.18 2.06
N ASP A 22 -9.80 14.64 2.56
CA ASP A 22 -10.71 13.81 3.39
C ASP A 22 -11.16 12.54 2.65
N ASP A 23 -11.38 12.63 1.33
CA ASP A 23 -11.85 11.51 0.51
C ASP A 23 -10.74 10.56 0.02
N VAL A 24 -9.49 11.03 0.02
CA VAL A 24 -8.37 10.36 -0.67
C VAL A 24 -7.17 10.05 0.24
N GLY A 25 -7.21 10.52 1.48
CA GLY A 25 -6.11 10.40 2.44
C GLY A 25 -4.81 11.04 1.92
N VAL A 26 -3.69 10.38 2.22
CA VAL A 26 -2.34 10.76 1.77
C VAL A 26 -1.84 9.71 0.78
N LYS A 27 -1.31 10.15 -0.37
CA LYS A 27 -0.71 9.24 -1.36
C LYS A 27 0.62 8.70 -0.86
N ALA A 28 1.01 7.49 -1.28
CA ALA A 28 2.20 6.81 -0.77
C ALA A 28 3.48 7.68 -0.87
N ASP A 29 3.72 8.29 -2.02
CA ASP A 29 4.90 9.16 -2.24
C ASP A 29 4.79 10.53 -1.53
N ASP A 30 3.59 10.93 -1.09
CA ASP A 30 3.38 12.12 -0.27
C ASP A 30 3.54 11.86 1.24
N ILE A 31 3.56 10.60 1.68
CA ILE A 31 3.76 10.24 3.10
C ILE A 31 5.09 10.79 3.62
N PRO A 32 6.26 10.58 2.95
CA PRO A 32 7.53 11.13 3.43
C PRO A 32 7.50 12.66 3.50
N VAL A 33 6.84 13.33 2.56
CA VAL A 33 6.74 14.80 2.53
C VAL A 33 5.99 15.29 3.78
N LEU A 34 4.83 14.70 4.07
CA LEU A 34 4.01 15.03 5.22
C LEU A 34 4.77 14.82 6.55
N PHE A 35 5.37 13.64 6.71
CA PHE A 35 6.09 13.30 7.94
C PHE A 35 7.39 14.10 8.09
N ASN A 36 8.12 14.38 7.02
CA ASN A 36 9.35 15.17 7.09
C ASN A 36 9.07 16.65 7.36
N ALA A 37 7.93 17.20 6.92
CA ALA A 37 7.51 18.54 7.32
C ALA A 37 7.27 18.62 8.83
N LEU A 38 6.60 17.62 9.40
CA LEU A 38 6.43 17.50 10.86
C LEU A 38 7.78 17.36 11.57
N LEU A 39 8.64 16.45 11.12
CA LEU A 39 9.95 16.21 11.73
C LEU A 39 10.84 17.46 11.69
N ALA A 40 10.86 18.18 10.58
CA ALA A 40 11.59 19.44 10.44
C ALA A 40 11.11 20.50 11.45
N ALA A 41 9.80 20.62 11.67
CA ALA A 41 9.24 21.52 12.69
C ALA A 41 9.68 21.18 14.12
N HIS A 42 10.15 19.95 14.35
CA HIS A 42 10.69 19.46 15.62
C HIS A 42 12.21 19.22 15.60
N ASN A 43 12.94 19.78 14.62
CA ASN A 43 14.39 19.63 14.44
C ASN A 43 14.87 18.16 14.43
N GLN A 44 14.06 17.27 13.86
CA GLN A 44 14.39 15.85 13.70
C GLN A 44 14.93 15.58 12.29
N ALA A 45 15.77 14.54 12.19
CA ALA A 45 16.28 14.09 10.90
C ALA A 45 15.15 13.55 10.00
N PRO A 46 15.24 13.74 8.67
CA PRO A 46 14.23 13.25 7.75
C PRO A 46 14.23 11.72 7.66
N LEU A 47 13.09 11.18 7.24
CA LEU A 47 12.87 9.78 6.87
C LEU A 47 12.88 9.61 5.35
N ALA A 48 13.14 8.39 4.91
CA ALA A 48 13.07 7.99 3.51
C ALA A 48 11.83 7.13 3.27
N GLY A 49 11.19 7.30 2.11
CA GLY A 49 10.11 6.45 1.64
C GLY A 49 10.58 5.50 0.53
N THR A 50 10.02 4.29 0.47
CA THR A 50 10.30 3.32 -0.59
C THR A 50 9.09 2.42 -0.83
N TYR A 51 8.91 2.02 -2.09
CA TYR A 51 8.03 0.90 -2.43
C TYR A 51 8.67 -0.42 -1.97
N LEU A 52 7.81 -1.37 -1.60
CA LEU A 52 8.18 -2.71 -1.16
C LEU A 52 7.88 -3.75 -2.24
N ASP A 53 8.09 -3.35 -3.48
CA ASP A 53 7.95 -4.14 -4.69
C ASP A 53 9.20 -4.96 -4.99
N ARG A 54 9.01 -6.06 -5.73
CA ARG A 54 10.10 -6.88 -6.25
C ARG A 54 10.89 -6.09 -7.31
N ARG A 55 12.21 -6.09 -7.18
CA ARG A 55 13.12 -5.53 -8.19
C ARG A 55 13.31 -6.50 -9.36
N ASP A 56 13.72 -5.98 -10.51
CA ASP A 56 14.04 -6.80 -11.68
C ASP A 56 15.08 -7.89 -11.34
N GLY A 57 14.75 -9.14 -11.65
CA GLY A 57 15.61 -10.31 -11.39
C GLY A 57 15.74 -10.72 -9.92
N GLU A 58 15.16 -9.98 -8.97
CA GLU A 58 15.17 -10.34 -7.54
C GLU A 58 14.35 -11.61 -7.32
N SER A 59 14.77 -12.59 -6.50
CA SER A 59 13.90 -13.72 -6.15
C SER A 59 12.90 -13.32 -5.05
N ALA A 60 11.78 -14.03 -4.88
CA ALA A 60 10.84 -13.72 -3.79
C ALA A 60 11.48 -13.84 -2.40
N ALA A 61 12.37 -14.81 -2.21
CA ALA A 61 13.15 -14.93 -0.98
C ALA A 61 14.10 -13.74 -0.78
N ALA A 62 14.68 -13.18 -1.86
CA ALA A 62 15.50 -11.98 -1.79
C ALA A 62 14.67 -10.72 -1.48
N LEU A 63 13.50 -10.57 -2.11
CA LEU A 63 12.52 -9.52 -1.79
C LEU A 63 12.17 -9.55 -0.30
N LEU A 64 11.77 -10.72 0.21
CA LEU A 64 11.37 -10.86 1.61
C LEU A 64 12.50 -10.49 2.58
N ARG A 65 13.73 -10.95 2.30
CA ARG A 65 14.92 -10.60 3.09
C ARG A 65 15.23 -9.11 3.05
N ARG A 66 15.11 -8.48 1.88
CA ARG A 66 15.33 -7.04 1.74
C ARG A 66 14.29 -6.24 2.52
N VAL A 67 13.02 -6.60 2.40
CA VAL A 67 11.93 -5.92 3.12
C VAL A 67 12.09 -6.10 4.63
N HIS A 68 12.38 -7.33 5.10
CA HIS A 68 12.72 -7.59 6.50
C HIS A 68 13.89 -6.72 6.99
N ALA A 69 14.99 -6.68 6.24
CA ALA A 69 16.17 -5.90 6.60
C ALA A 69 15.87 -4.39 6.65
N LEU A 70 15.08 -3.85 5.71
CA LEU A 70 14.66 -2.45 5.71
C LEU A 70 13.85 -2.11 6.97
N LEU A 71 12.83 -2.92 7.28
CA LEU A 71 11.99 -2.71 8.46
C LEU A 71 12.81 -2.81 9.75
N ARG A 72 13.63 -3.86 9.88
CA ARG A 72 14.51 -4.07 11.03
C ARG A 72 15.48 -2.92 11.22
N THR A 73 16.11 -2.42 10.16
CA THR A 73 17.11 -1.35 10.25
C THR A 73 16.50 -0.05 10.82
N SER A 74 15.30 0.32 10.36
CA SER A 74 14.59 1.48 10.91
C SER A 74 14.25 1.29 12.39
N LEU A 75 13.74 0.10 12.74
CA LEU A 75 13.35 -0.24 14.12
C LEU A 75 14.54 -0.29 15.08
N GLU A 76 15.68 -0.83 14.64
CA GLU A 76 16.94 -0.84 15.41
C GLU A 76 17.49 0.57 15.64
N ALA A 77 17.18 1.52 14.74
CA ALA A 77 17.46 2.93 14.92
C ALA A 77 16.45 3.65 15.85
N GLY A 78 15.50 2.92 16.45
CA GLY A 78 14.47 3.45 17.33
C GLY A 78 13.34 4.17 16.59
N ILE A 79 13.22 3.98 15.27
CA ILE A 79 12.24 4.66 14.41
C ILE A 79 11.17 3.66 13.94
N PRO A 80 9.92 3.77 14.42
CA PRO A 80 8.79 3.01 13.85
C PRO A 80 8.66 3.26 12.35
N VAL A 81 8.21 2.24 11.61
CA VAL A 81 8.03 2.35 10.16
C VAL A 81 6.58 2.69 9.87
N VAL A 82 6.35 3.81 9.19
CA VAL A 82 5.03 4.14 8.63
C VAL A 82 4.82 3.28 7.39
N ALA A 83 3.80 2.43 7.40
CA ALA A 83 3.54 1.48 6.33
C ALA A 83 2.19 1.76 5.67
N SER A 84 2.17 1.90 4.35
CA SER A 84 0.95 1.92 3.56
C SER A 84 0.54 0.50 3.20
N ILE A 85 -0.66 0.13 3.61
CA ILE A 85 -1.31 -1.15 3.32
C ILE A 85 -2.42 -0.90 2.31
N ARG A 86 -2.62 -1.82 1.37
CA ARG A 86 -3.76 -1.80 0.45
C ARG A 86 -4.51 -3.11 0.47
N SER A 87 -5.82 -3.05 0.36
CA SER A 87 -6.68 -4.21 0.16
C SER A 87 -7.11 -4.32 -1.29
N PHE A 88 -7.10 -5.56 -1.79
CA PHE A 88 -7.56 -5.91 -3.13
C PHE A 88 -8.64 -6.97 -3.04
N ALA A 89 -9.60 -6.90 -3.96
CA ALA A 89 -10.64 -7.91 -4.14
C ALA A 89 -10.69 -8.35 -5.61
N ALA A 90 -10.94 -9.63 -5.84
CA ALA A 90 -11.24 -10.15 -7.16
C ALA A 90 -12.72 -9.86 -7.46
N LEU A 91 -12.97 -8.83 -8.24
CA LEU A 91 -14.32 -8.39 -8.61
C LEU A 91 -14.65 -8.88 -10.02
N ARG A 92 -15.90 -9.29 -10.24
CA ARG A 92 -16.38 -9.55 -11.60
C ARG A 92 -16.27 -8.28 -12.44
N ALA A 93 -15.73 -8.37 -13.65
CA ALA A 93 -15.82 -7.29 -14.60
C ALA A 93 -17.30 -6.96 -14.83
N ALA A 94 -17.66 -5.68 -14.64
CA ALA A 94 -18.99 -5.23 -15.04
C ALA A 94 -19.13 -5.49 -16.55
N PRO A 95 -20.28 -6.01 -17.04
CA PRO A 95 -20.51 -6.09 -18.47
C PRO A 95 -20.29 -4.69 -19.04
N ALA A 96 -19.51 -4.61 -20.13
CA ALA A 96 -19.21 -3.34 -20.78
C ALA A 96 -20.53 -2.65 -21.10
N ALA A 97 -20.93 -1.67 -20.28
CA ALA A 97 -22.08 -0.85 -20.56
C ALA A 97 -21.78 -0.19 -21.90
N GLY A 98 -22.58 -0.52 -22.93
CA GLY A 98 -22.36 -0.02 -24.28
C GLY A 98 -22.12 1.48 -24.23
N ARG A 99 -20.95 1.92 -24.72
CA ARG A 99 -20.64 3.34 -24.88
C ARG A 99 -21.56 3.90 -25.97
N GLY A 100 -22.76 4.29 -25.58
CA GLY A 100 -23.70 5.12 -26.33
C GLY A 100 -23.92 6.46 -25.64
N GLY A 101 -22.86 7.07 -25.09
CA GLY A 101 -22.91 8.36 -24.40
C GLY A 101 -21.92 9.35 -25.01
N GLU A 102 -22.44 10.49 -25.44
CA GLU A 102 -21.73 11.61 -26.06
C GLU A 102 -20.51 12.11 -25.26
N PRO A 103 -19.49 12.65 -25.96
CA PRO A 103 -18.33 13.25 -25.31
C PRO A 103 -18.71 14.60 -24.71
N GLY A 104 -19.00 14.65 -23.40
CA GLY A 104 -19.17 15.93 -22.72
C GLY A 104 -19.88 15.86 -21.38
N LYS A 105 -19.18 15.37 -20.35
CA LYS A 105 -19.26 15.76 -18.92
C LYS A 105 -18.63 14.65 -18.06
N ALA A 106 -17.33 14.76 -17.81
CA ALA A 106 -16.65 13.93 -16.82
C ALA A 106 -16.72 14.62 -15.45
N GLY A 107 -17.63 14.14 -14.60
CA GLY A 107 -17.76 14.52 -13.20
C GLY A 107 -18.26 13.31 -12.42
N GLY A 108 -17.37 12.37 -12.12
CA GLY A 108 -17.70 11.17 -11.36
C GLY A 108 -16.50 10.24 -11.22
N ASN A 109 -16.06 10.01 -9.98
CA ASN A 109 -14.98 9.11 -9.57
C ASN A 109 -15.38 7.62 -9.70
N ALA A 110 -15.81 7.17 -10.88
CA ALA A 110 -15.90 5.74 -11.15
C ALA A 110 -14.50 5.23 -11.52
N PRO A 111 -13.99 4.14 -10.91
CA PRO A 111 -12.72 3.57 -11.31
C PRO A 111 -12.78 3.19 -12.80
N ALA A 112 -11.76 3.58 -13.56
CA ALA A 112 -11.65 3.23 -14.96
C ALA A 112 -11.59 1.70 -15.10
N THR A 113 -12.68 1.09 -15.56
CA THR A 113 -12.70 -0.32 -15.92
C THR A 113 -11.95 -0.49 -17.23
N VAL A 114 -10.83 -1.22 -17.20
CA VAL A 114 -10.17 -1.69 -18.41
C VAL A 114 -11.07 -2.75 -19.03
N PRO A 115 -11.60 -2.58 -20.25
CA PRO A 115 -12.45 -3.58 -20.86
C PRO A 115 -11.58 -4.76 -21.31
N VAL A 116 -11.76 -5.91 -20.68
CA VAL A 116 -11.23 -7.19 -21.18
C VAL A 116 -12.43 -8.05 -21.53
N GLY A 117 -12.49 -8.48 -22.79
CA GLY A 117 -13.63 -9.17 -23.37
C GLY A 117 -13.42 -10.69 -23.34
N GLY A 118 -14.06 -11.36 -22.37
CA GLY A 118 -14.09 -12.82 -22.22
C GLY A 118 -15.10 -13.26 -21.13
N PRO A 119 -15.49 -14.55 -21.07
CA PRO A 119 -16.55 -15.03 -20.18
C PRO A 119 -16.18 -14.85 -18.71
N GLU A 120 -17.07 -14.23 -17.93
CA GLU A 120 -16.95 -13.95 -16.48
C GLU A 120 -15.53 -13.63 -16.00
N GLU A 121 -14.89 -12.64 -16.62
CA GLU A 121 -13.52 -12.27 -16.26
C GLU A 121 -13.50 -11.52 -14.93
N PHE A 122 -12.82 -12.07 -13.93
CA PHE A 122 -12.55 -11.38 -12.66
C PHE A 122 -11.30 -10.53 -12.80
N SER A 123 -11.35 -9.30 -12.27
CA SER A 123 -10.21 -8.40 -12.21
C SER A 123 -9.92 -8.02 -10.75
N TRP A 124 -8.65 -7.92 -10.40
CA TRP A 124 -8.26 -7.44 -9.07
C TRP A 124 -8.41 -5.93 -9.01
N SER A 125 -9.22 -5.45 -8.07
CA SER A 125 -9.46 -4.04 -7.83
C SER A 125 -9.02 -3.65 -6.44
N GLY A 126 -8.39 -2.48 -6.30
CA GLY A 126 -8.10 -1.90 -4.99
C GLY A 126 -9.41 -1.46 -4.35
N ILE A 127 -9.67 -1.91 -3.13
CA ILE A 127 -10.93 -1.62 -2.41
C ILE A 127 -10.70 -0.79 -1.13
N GLY A 128 -9.45 -0.63 -0.71
CA GLY A 128 -9.10 0.17 0.45
C GLY A 128 -7.60 0.41 0.54
N ALA A 129 -7.26 1.48 1.25
CA ALA A 129 -5.89 1.80 1.62
C ALA A 129 -5.88 2.28 3.07
N HIS A 130 -4.78 2.02 3.77
CA HIS A 130 -4.60 2.44 5.15
C HIS A 130 -3.13 2.66 5.46
N VAL A 131 -2.88 3.42 6.52
CA VAL A 131 -1.53 3.65 7.04
C VAL A 131 -1.46 3.14 8.47
N VAL A 132 -0.49 2.27 8.74
CA VAL A 132 -0.19 1.74 10.09
C VAL A 132 1.25 2.06 10.47
N LEU A 133 1.58 1.91 11.75
CA LEU A 133 2.96 1.98 12.23
C LEU A 133 3.46 0.58 12.54
N ILE A 134 4.40 0.03 11.79
CA ILE A 134 5.11 -1.19 12.17
C ILE A 134 6.08 -0.84 13.30
N VAL A 135 5.94 -1.55 14.43
CA VAL A 135 6.69 -1.30 15.66
C VAL A 135 7.59 -2.46 16.08
N ALA A 136 7.41 -3.66 15.50
CA ALA A 136 8.32 -4.76 15.72
C ALA A 136 8.32 -5.76 14.55
N VAL A 137 9.50 -6.32 14.30
CA VAL A 137 9.74 -7.49 13.44
C VAL A 137 10.74 -8.42 14.15
N PRO A 138 10.79 -9.73 13.82
CA PRO A 138 11.84 -10.62 14.30
C PRO A 138 13.23 -10.07 14.03
N ARG A 139 14.18 -10.24 14.96
CA ARG A 139 15.56 -9.78 14.75
C ARG A 139 16.27 -10.53 13.63
N VAL A 140 15.94 -11.81 13.46
CA VAL A 140 16.52 -12.70 12.47
C VAL A 140 15.40 -13.26 11.60
N LEU A 141 15.64 -13.30 10.30
CA LEU A 141 14.84 -14.03 9.32
C LEU A 141 15.70 -15.16 8.77
N GLU A 142 15.35 -16.38 9.11
CA GLU A 142 16.06 -17.57 8.66
C GLU A 142 15.91 -17.76 7.15
N THR A 143 16.91 -18.36 6.51
CA THR A 143 16.95 -18.52 5.04
C THR A 143 15.82 -19.40 4.49
N TRP A 144 15.28 -20.29 5.30
CA TRP A 144 14.17 -21.19 4.96
C TRP A 144 12.79 -20.58 5.24
N GLN A 145 12.70 -19.44 5.94
CA GLN A 145 11.42 -18.81 6.24
C GLN A 145 10.84 -18.11 5.00
N GLY A 146 9.59 -18.47 4.66
CA GLY A 146 8.82 -17.83 3.59
C GLY A 146 8.03 -16.59 4.02
N GLY A 147 8.21 -16.13 5.27
CA GLY A 147 7.56 -14.96 5.82
C GLY A 147 8.06 -14.63 7.23
N PHE A 148 7.56 -13.55 7.82
CA PHE A 148 7.85 -13.15 9.20
C PHE A 148 6.66 -12.45 9.85
N ALA A 149 6.52 -12.60 11.16
CA ALA A 149 5.54 -11.87 11.93
C ALA A 149 5.89 -10.39 12.02
N VAL A 150 4.89 -9.53 12.16
CA VAL A 150 5.05 -8.10 12.43
C VAL A 150 4.08 -7.69 13.54
N ARG A 151 4.48 -6.73 14.36
CA ARG A 151 3.57 -6.00 15.25
C ARG A 151 3.39 -4.59 14.70
N TYR A 152 2.15 -4.11 14.65
CA TYR A 152 1.84 -2.77 14.18
C TYR A 152 0.83 -2.08 15.09
N ALA A 153 0.92 -0.75 15.17
CA ALA A 153 -0.12 0.10 15.72
C ALA A 153 -1.04 0.55 14.59
N ASP A 154 -2.33 0.30 14.76
CA ASP A 154 -3.36 0.71 13.81
C ASP A 154 -4.12 1.92 14.40
N PRO A 155 -4.07 3.10 13.74
CA PRO A 155 -4.74 4.29 14.22
C PRO A 155 -6.28 4.20 14.15
N TRP A 156 -6.87 3.31 13.34
CA TRP A 156 -8.32 3.15 13.26
C TRP A 156 -8.89 2.48 14.50
N ILE A 157 -8.28 1.39 14.93
CA ILE A 157 -8.71 0.65 16.13
C ILE A 157 -8.07 1.18 17.41
N GLY A 158 -7.02 2.01 17.30
CA GLY A 158 -6.31 2.59 18.44
C GLY A 158 -5.54 1.55 19.27
N ALA A 159 -5.11 0.44 18.65
CA ALA A 159 -4.50 -0.68 19.33
C ALA A 159 -3.27 -1.25 18.60
N LEU A 160 -2.47 -2.00 19.33
CA LEU A 160 -1.43 -2.86 18.75
C LEU A 160 -2.06 -4.16 18.26
N ALA A 161 -1.66 -4.59 17.07
CA ALA A 161 -2.07 -5.83 16.46
C ALA A 161 -0.87 -6.57 15.87
N GLU A 162 -1.11 -7.83 15.49
CA GLU A 162 -0.14 -8.69 14.86
C GLU A 162 -0.54 -8.99 13.42
N GLY A 163 0.46 -9.19 12.57
CA GLY A 163 0.29 -9.61 11.20
C GLY A 163 1.42 -10.52 10.76
N TYR A 164 1.29 -11.10 9.58
CA TYR A 164 2.30 -11.95 8.99
C TYR A 164 2.61 -11.49 7.57
N VAL A 165 3.87 -11.16 7.32
CA VAL A 165 4.37 -10.70 6.04
C VAL A 165 4.96 -11.89 5.29
N ARG A 166 4.54 -12.10 4.04
CA ARG A 166 5.05 -13.16 3.17
C ARG A 166 5.16 -12.70 1.72
N SER A 167 6.03 -13.34 0.95
CA SER A 167 6.01 -13.17 -0.51
C SER A 167 4.85 -13.97 -1.10
N GLU A 168 4.05 -13.34 -1.96
CA GLU A 168 3.01 -14.04 -2.73
C GLU A 168 3.54 -14.28 -4.16
N GLU A 169 3.71 -15.56 -4.50
CA GLU A 169 4.25 -16.03 -5.79
C GLU A 169 3.25 -16.86 -6.60
N ARG A 170 2.14 -17.29 -5.99
CA ARG A 170 1.26 -18.32 -6.57
C ARG A 170 0.14 -17.75 -7.41
N ARG A 171 -0.13 -16.45 -7.29
CA ARG A 171 -1.29 -15.81 -7.92
C ARG A 171 -0.84 -14.94 -9.07
N GLY A 172 -1.39 -15.20 -10.25
CA GLY A 172 -1.45 -14.19 -11.31
C GLY A 172 -2.21 -12.98 -10.75
N PHE A 173 -1.48 -11.94 -10.43
CA PHE A 173 -2.00 -10.71 -9.88
C PHE A 173 -1.57 -9.57 -10.78
N MET A 174 -2.55 -8.84 -11.29
CA MET A 174 -2.36 -7.61 -12.02
C MET A 174 -3.33 -6.58 -11.46
N ALA A 175 -2.79 -5.50 -10.92
CA ALA A 175 -3.49 -4.21 -10.97
C ALA A 175 -2.70 -3.30 -11.96
N VAL A 176 -2.90 -1.96 -12.17
CA VAL A 176 -2.04 -1.11 -13.13
C VAL A 176 -1.55 0.31 -12.69
N LYS A 177 -0.27 0.68 -12.38
CA LYS A 177 0.15 1.77 -11.42
C LYS A 177 -0.10 3.14 -12.04
N GLY A 178 -0.94 3.95 -11.43
CA GLY A 178 -1.22 5.31 -11.87
C GLY A 178 -0.64 6.34 -10.92
N ALA A 179 -0.36 7.54 -11.42
CA ALA A 179 -0.06 8.75 -10.63
C ALA A 179 -1.28 9.25 -9.81
N GLY A 180 -2.32 8.43 -9.71
CA GLY A 180 -3.53 8.63 -8.93
C GLY A 180 -4.07 7.27 -8.50
N GLU A 181 -5.07 7.27 -7.61
CA GLU A 181 -5.69 6.07 -7.03
C GLU A 181 -6.27 5.05 -8.02
N THR A 182 -6.32 5.37 -9.31
CA THR A 182 -6.95 4.55 -10.33
C THR A 182 -5.96 3.70 -11.12
N GLY A 183 -4.93 3.21 -10.43
CA GLY A 183 -4.06 2.22 -11.03
C GLY A 183 -2.95 1.62 -10.14
N PHE A 184 -2.69 0.28 -10.17
CA PHE A 184 -1.53 -0.45 -9.53
C PHE A 184 -0.77 -1.61 -10.27
N ALA A 185 0.32 -1.44 -11.03
CA ALA A 185 0.85 -2.37 -12.05
C ALA A 185 1.79 -3.36 -11.45
N TRP A 186 1.28 -4.56 -11.23
CA TRP A 186 2.10 -5.73 -10.99
C TRP A 186 1.94 -6.60 -12.22
N LYS A 187 2.87 -6.53 -13.15
CA LYS A 187 2.89 -7.48 -14.27
C LYS A 187 3.85 -8.59 -13.88
N ASP A 188 3.29 -9.77 -13.59
CA ASP A 188 4.04 -11.03 -13.38
C ASP A 188 5.12 -11.01 -12.28
N ASN A 189 5.03 -10.09 -11.32
CA ASN A 189 6.02 -9.92 -10.26
C ASN A 189 5.43 -10.24 -8.88
N ALA A 190 6.17 -11.03 -8.10
CA ALA A 190 5.82 -11.31 -6.70
C ALA A 190 5.73 -10.00 -5.91
N PHE A 191 4.81 -9.94 -4.96
CA PHE A 191 4.61 -8.80 -4.07
C PHE A 191 4.61 -9.26 -2.61
N VAL A 192 4.67 -8.29 -1.70
CA VAL A 192 4.59 -8.56 -0.27
C VAL A 192 3.14 -8.57 0.18
N GLN A 193 2.64 -9.77 0.50
CA GLN A 193 1.34 -9.95 1.13
C GLN A 193 1.46 -9.77 2.65
N LEU A 194 0.44 -9.13 3.23
CA LEU A 194 0.25 -9.02 4.66
C LEU A 194 -1.04 -9.76 5.06
N ASP A 195 -0.91 -10.76 5.92
CA ASP A 195 -2.03 -11.42 6.57
C ASP A 195 -2.24 -10.74 7.94
N ALA A 196 -3.31 -9.95 8.08
CA ALA A 196 -3.56 -9.12 9.25
C ALA A 196 -5.04 -9.21 9.67
N PRO A 197 -5.42 -10.19 10.51
CA PRO A 197 -6.83 -10.47 10.82
C PRO A 197 -7.55 -9.33 11.57
N GLY A 198 -6.80 -8.43 12.21
CA GLY A 198 -7.36 -7.26 12.89
C GLY A 198 -7.64 -6.06 11.97
N LEU A 199 -7.20 -6.08 10.71
CA LEU A 199 -7.44 -4.99 9.76
C LEU A 199 -8.74 -5.25 8.98
N ASP A 200 -9.70 -4.33 9.09
CA ASP A 200 -10.88 -4.30 8.23
C ASP A 200 -10.77 -3.17 7.20
N LEU A 201 -10.15 -3.48 6.06
CA LEU A 201 -10.02 -2.56 4.91
C LEU A 201 -11.14 -2.80 3.88
N GLY A 202 -12.37 -2.95 4.38
CA GLY A 202 -13.57 -3.20 3.58
C GLY A 202 -13.76 -4.66 3.16
N THR A 203 -12.88 -5.57 3.57
CA THR A 203 -12.95 -6.99 3.23
C THR A 203 -14.09 -7.70 3.93
N SER A 204 -14.51 -7.23 5.11
CA SER A 204 -15.68 -7.74 5.84
C SER A 204 -17.01 -7.51 5.10
N ARG A 205 -17.04 -6.53 4.19
CA ARG A 205 -18.22 -6.14 3.41
C ARG A 205 -18.35 -6.90 2.09
N LEU A 206 -17.31 -7.63 1.72
CA LEU A 206 -17.34 -8.44 0.50
C LEU A 206 -18.12 -9.73 0.73
N PRO A 207 -18.83 -10.23 -0.29
CA PRO A 207 -19.34 -11.59 -0.26
C PRO A 207 -18.22 -12.58 0.06
N TRP A 208 -18.52 -13.60 0.87
CA TRP A 208 -17.52 -14.58 1.35
C TRP A 208 -16.76 -15.30 0.21
N TYR A 209 -17.35 -15.37 -0.99
CA TYR A 209 -16.72 -15.99 -2.16
C TYR A 209 -15.79 -15.04 -2.92
N GLU A 210 -15.85 -13.73 -2.66
CA GLU A 210 -14.93 -12.76 -3.23
C GLU A 210 -13.60 -12.84 -2.49
N ARG A 211 -12.58 -13.26 -3.23
CA ARG A 211 -11.23 -13.37 -2.70
C ARG A 211 -10.68 -11.98 -2.45
N SER A 212 -10.13 -11.74 -1.27
CA SER A 212 -9.40 -10.53 -0.94
C SER A 212 -8.07 -10.82 -0.26
N PHE A 213 -7.17 -9.85 -0.27
CA PHE A 213 -5.92 -9.88 0.48
C PHE A 213 -5.38 -8.47 0.71
N PHE A 214 -4.41 -8.35 1.61
CA PHE A 214 -3.69 -7.10 1.86
C PHE A 214 -2.27 -7.16 1.31
N THR A 215 -1.77 -6.03 0.80
CA THR A 215 -0.37 -5.85 0.45
C THR A 215 0.29 -4.85 1.37
N LEU A 216 1.55 -5.12 1.71
CA LEU A 216 2.44 -4.15 2.32
C LEU A 216 3.14 -3.39 1.18
N ASN A 217 2.61 -2.23 0.81
CA ASN A 217 2.91 -1.60 -0.47
C ASN A 217 4.08 -0.60 -0.42
N TYR A 218 4.10 0.24 0.62
CA TYR A 218 5.06 1.33 0.77
C TYR A 218 5.46 1.47 2.23
N ALA A 219 6.70 1.87 2.49
CA ALA A 219 7.21 2.10 3.83
C ALA A 219 7.97 3.41 3.90
N VAL A 220 7.87 4.09 5.04
CA VAL A 220 8.65 5.27 5.41
C VAL A 220 9.34 5.00 6.73
N GLY A 221 10.65 5.21 6.76
CA GLY A 221 11.47 4.93 7.92
C GLY A 221 12.91 5.39 7.73
N ARG A 222 13.80 4.93 8.61
CA ARG A 222 15.23 5.20 8.51
C ARG A 222 15.90 4.07 7.72
N PHE A 223 16.05 4.28 6.42
CA PHE A 223 16.61 3.30 5.49
C PHE A 223 17.97 3.77 4.98
N PRO A 224 19.08 3.50 5.70
CA PRO A 224 20.41 3.78 5.16
C PRO A 224 20.59 2.95 3.89
N ASN A 225 20.78 3.61 2.76
CA ASN A 225 20.92 3.00 1.43
C ASN A 225 19.62 2.48 0.79
N ALA A 226 18.45 3.03 1.15
CA ALA A 226 17.32 2.92 0.23
C ALA A 226 17.71 3.55 -1.13
N PRO A 227 17.42 2.88 -2.26
CA PRO A 227 17.64 3.44 -3.59
C PRO A 227 16.81 4.71 -3.81
#